data_AF-A0A3N5N2M7-F1
#
_entry.id   AF-A0A3N5N2M7-F1
#
_cell.length_a   1.000
_cell.length_b   1.000
_cell.length_c   1.000
_cell.angle_alpha   90.00
_cell.angle_beta   90.00
_cell.angle_gamma   90.00
#
_symmetry.space_group_name_H-M   'P 1'
#
loop_
_entity.id
_entity.type
_entity.pdbx_description
1 polymer ?
#
loop_
_entity_poly.entity_id
_entity_poly.type
_entity_poly.pdbx_seq_one_letter_code
_entity_poly.pdbx_strand_id
1 'polypeptide(L)'
;IIDDRMLEKLAGNGVPPAVLEKLENWKDYRFKNEKDFRKKVQDDLNRKEVETWGLAIRKEAWTFRERSRMTLTFLDRNLVQTGGMFRIAGIYDIRNNMFEMTSVFVDNRDLAPLTGIPEDQAHQLIIRTMDPQRAETISRELSSLWPELEVISWKEKQPELALMTDMVQKIYAVLMIIILAALAFGIVNTMLMVVLERTKELGMLTAIGMNKKKVFRMIMLESVFLSLVGGVVGMAVSRLLILITAARGIHFAGYQEGFEAMGYSAHIYPVITPGFFLTVTILIIITGILSSIYPALKALRLDPAEALRTE
;
A
#
# COMPACT_ATOMS: atom_id res chain seq x y z
N ILE A 1 7.86 -32.05 4.29
CA ILE A 1 8.16 -32.85 3.09
C ILE A 1 8.77 -31.85 2.12
N ILE A 2 9.84 -32.19 1.40
CA ILE A 2 10.32 -31.32 0.33
C ILE A 2 9.38 -31.54 -0.84
N ASP A 3 8.60 -30.53 -1.18
CA ASP A 3 7.65 -30.57 -2.30
C ASP A 3 8.24 -29.88 -3.54
N ASP A 4 7.64 -30.12 -4.70
CA ASP A 4 8.07 -29.48 -5.95
C ASP A 4 8.01 -27.94 -5.86
N ARG A 5 7.09 -27.42 -5.05
CA ARG A 5 6.92 -25.99 -4.79
C ARG A 5 8.14 -25.37 -4.09
N MET A 6 8.76 -26.09 -3.15
CA MET A 6 9.99 -25.68 -2.50
C MET A 6 11.15 -25.60 -3.51
N LEU A 7 11.27 -26.59 -4.40
CA LEU A 7 12.33 -26.63 -5.41
C LEU A 7 12.19 -25.48 -6.43
N GLU A 8 10.96 -25.19 -6.88
CA GLU A 8 10.67 -24.05 -7.76
C GLU A 8 11.06 -22.71 -7.12
N LYS A 9 10.73 -22.49 -5.84
CA LYS A 9 11.09 -21.26 -5.12
C LYS A 9 12.60 -21.13 -4.94
N LEU A 10 13.31 -22.23 -4.64
CA LEU A 10 14.76 -22.23 -4.54
C LEU A 10 15.44 -21.92 -5.88
N ALA A 11 14.92 -22.46 -6.98
CA ALA A 11 15.37 -22.11 -8.33
C ALA A 11 15.18 -20.61 -8.61
N GLY A 12 14.03 -20.04 -8.24
CA GLY A 12 13.75 -18.60 -8.34
C GLY A 12 14.69 -17.72 -7.52
N ASN A 13 15.21 -18.23 -6.40
CA ASN A 13 16.20 -17.56 -5.54
C ASN A 13 17.66 -17.75 -6.01
N GLY A 14 17.89 -18.32 -7.20
CA GLY A 14 19.21 -18.44 -7.81
C GLY A 14 20.04 -19.64 -7.32
N VAL A 15 19.42 -20.62 -6.65
CA VAL A 15 20.10 -21.85 -6.23
C VAL A 15 20.52 -22.66 -7.48
N PRO A 16 21.80 -23.09 -7.59
CA PRO A 16 22.28 -23.83 -8.76
C PRO A 16 21.54 -25.16 -8.97
N PRO A 17 21.34 -25.61 -10.23
CA PRO A 17 20.70 -26.89 -10.54
C PRO A 17 21.34 -28.10 -9.83
N ALA A 18 22.67 -28.10 -9.69
CA ALA A 18 23.41 -29.16 -9.00
C ALA A 18 23.06 -29.29 -7.51
N VAL A 19 22.61 -28.20 -6.87
CA VAL A 19 22.15 -28.23 -5.47
C VAL A 19 20.68 -28.65 -5.42
N LEU A 20 19.86 -28.22 -6.38
CA LEU A 20 18.45 -28.62 -6.47
C LEU A 20 18.30 -30.14 -6.71
N GLU A 21 19.15 -30.74 -7.54
CA GLU A 21 19.17 -32.19 -7.81
C GLU A 21 19.50 -32.99 -6.53
N LYS A 22 20.40 -32.49 -5.69
CA LYS A 22 20.68 -33.11 -4.37
C LYS A 22 19.48 -33.03 -3.43
N LEU A 23 18.74 -31.92 -3.46
CA LEU A 23 17.53 -31.71 -2.65
C LEU A 23 16.33 -32.51 -3.17
N GLU A 24 16.31 -32.86 -4.46
CA GLU A 24 15.26 -33.71 -5.05
C GLU A 24 15.23 -35.10 -4.42
N ASN A 25 16.39 -35.62 -4.00
CA ASN A 25 16.49 -36.88 -3.24
C ASN A 25 15.81 -36.82 -1.86
N TRP A 26 15.38 -35.64 -1.39
CA TRP A 26 14.69 -35.47 -0.12
C TRP A 26 13.17 -35.41 -0.26
N LYS A 27 12.62 -35.53 -1.48
CA LYS A 27 11.17 -35.50 -1.74
C LYS A 27 10.39 -36.49 -0.85
N ASP A 28 10.90 -37.71 -0.70
CA ASP A 28 10.28 -38.74 0.14
C ASP A 28 10.79 -38.77 1.59
N TYR A 29 11.76 -37.92 1.94
CA TYR A 29 12.35 -37.91 3.27
C TYR A 29 11.52 -37.06 4.24
N ARG A 30 11.05 -37.70 5.33
CA ARG A 30 10.30 -37.02 6.39
C ARG A 30 11.21 -36.63 7.55
N PHE A 31 11.52 -35.35 7.64
CA PHE A 31 12.24 -34.79 8.78
C PHE A 31 11.39 -34.82 10.05
N LYS A 32 11.93 -35.39 11.13
CA LYS A 32 11.22 -35.50 12.43
C LYS A 32 11.34 -34.25 13.29
N ASN A 33 12.47 -33.56 13.19
CA ASN A 33 12.76 -32.35 13.96
C ASN A 33 13.85 -31.53 13.25
N GLU A 34 14.12 -30.33 13.76
CA GLU A 34 15.11 -29.44 13.16
C GLU A 34 16.55 -30.00 13.22
N LYS A 35 16.85 -30.84 14.22
CA LYS A 35 18.17 -31.47 14.37
C LYS A 35 18.42 -32.50 13.27
N ASP A 36 17.41 -33.31 12.93
CA ASP A 36 17.41 -34.28 11.83
C ASP A 36 17.57 -33.57 10.48
N PHE A 37 16.88 -32.44 10.28
CA PHE A 37 17.06 -31.60 9.10
C PHE A 37 18.47 -31.03 8.98
N ARG A 38 19.01 -30.40 10.04
CA ARG A 38 20.37 -29.84 10.03
C ARG A 38 21.42 -30.91 9.75
N LYS A 39 21.23 -32.11 10.30
CA LYS A 39 22.13 -33.24 10.06
C LYS A 39 22.12 -33.66 8.59
N LYS A 40 20.93 -33.84 7.99
CA LYS A 40 20.80 -34.20 6.57
C LYS A 40 21.41 -33.15 5.63
N VAL A 41 21.23 -31.87 5.95
CA VAL A 41 21.86 -30.76 5.21
C VAL A 41 23.38 -30.83 5.27
N GLN A 42 23.96 -31.18 6.42
CA GLN A 42 25.40 -31.34 6.57
C GLN A 42 25.95 -32.62 5.91
N ASP A 43 25.14 -33.67 5.84
CA ASP A 43 25.52 -34.96 5.25
C ASP A 43 25.54 -34.91 3.71
N ASP A 44 24.56 -34.24 3.09
CA ASP A 44 24.38 -34.29 1.63
C ASP A 44 24.86 -33.02 0.89
N LEU A 45 25.10 -31.89 1.59
CA LEU A 45 25.67 -30.67 1.00
C LEU A 45 27.10 -30.39 1.46
N ASN A 46 27.91 -29.87 0.55
CA ASN A 46 29.28 -29.48 0.84
C ASN A 46 29.32 -28.21 1.70
N ARG A 47 30.38 -28.02 2.49
CA ARG A 47 30.54 -26.86 3.39
C ARG A 47 30.31 -25.50 2.73
N LYS A 48 30.82 -25.30 1.50
CA LYS A 48 30.57 -24.08 0.71
C LYS A 48 29.11 -23.91 0.28
N GLU A 49 28.42 -25.00 -0.06
CA GLU A 49 27.01 -24.98 -0.43
C GLU A 49 26.13 -24.67 0.78
N VAL A 50 26.47 -25.22 1.96
CA VAL A 50 25.79 -24.93 3.23
C VAL A 50 25.99 -23.46 3.64
N GLU A 51 27.21 -22.93 3.55
CA GLU A 51 27.49 -21.52 3.86
C GLU A 51 26.77 -20.56 2.91
N THR A 52 26.66 -20.91 1.63
CA THR A 52 26.06 -20.03 0.61
C THR A 52 24.53 -20.15 0.55
N TRP A 53 24.00 -21.38 0.62
CA TRP A 53 22.59 -21.67 0.32
C TRP A 53 21.83 -22.27 1.51
N GLY A 54 22.51 -22.66 2.59
CA GLY A 54 21.88 -23.31 3.74
C GLY A 54 20.80 -22.45 4.40
N LEU A 55 20.94 -21.12 4.37
CA LEU A 55 19.91 -20.20 4.86
C LEU A 55 18.66 -20.23 3.98
N ALA A 56 18.81 -20.17 2.66
CA ALA A 56 17.70 -20.20 1.70
C ALA A 56 16.96 -21.55 1.76
N ILE A 57 17.70 -22.66 1.79
CA ILE A 57 17.15 -24.00 1.92
C ILE A 57 16.38 -24.13 3.23
N ARG A 58 16.91 -23.63 4.35
CA ARG A 58 16.22 -23.66 5.66
C ARG A 58 14.96 -22.81 5.67
N LYS A 59 14.97 -21.66 4.99
CA LYS A 59 13.80 -20.76 4.89
C LYS A 59 12.67 -21.40 4.11
N GLU A 60 12.98 -22.05 2.99
CA GLU A 60 11.96 -22.69 2.15
C GLU A 60 11.54 -24.08 2.65
N ALA A 61 12.35 -24.74 3.48
CA ALA A 61 12.04 -26.07 4.02
C ALA A 61 10.92 -26.09 5.09
N TRP A 62 10.32 -24.97 5.48
CA TRP A 62 9.36 -24.89 6.59
C TRP A 62 8.23 -25.94 6.54
N THR A 63 7.82 -26.36 5.34
CA THR A 63 6.89 -27.45 5.05
C THR A 63 7.28 -28.81 5.68
N PHE A 64 8.52 -28.99 6.16
CA PHE A 64 8.92 -30.20 6.88
C PHE A 64 8.16 -30.43 8.19
N ARG A 65 7.64 -29.38 8.83
CA ARG A 65 6.86 -29.51 10.06
C ARG A 65 5.41 -29.91 9.82
N GLU A 66 4.92 -29.87 8.58
CA GLU A 66 3.57 -30.34 8.27
C GLU A 66 3.36 -31.79 8.74
N ARG A 67 2.15 -32.08 9.23
CA ARG A 67 1.75 -33.36 9.84
C ARG A 67 2.50 -33.74 11.13
N SER A 68 3.38 -32.89 11.65
CA SER A 68 3.96 -33.07 12.99
C SER A 68 2.91 -32.78 14.07
N ARG A 69 3.14 -33.32 15.27
CA ARG A 69 2.28 -33.05 16.43
C ARG A 69 2.85 -31.88 17.21
N MET A 70 1.99 -30.98 17.65
CA MET A 70 2.31 -29.84 18.50
C MET A 70 1.36 -29.85 19.69
N THR A 71 1.92 -29.74 20.90
CA THR A 71 1.10 -29.56 22.10
C THR A 71 0.83 -28.07 22.27
N LEU A 72 -0.46 -27.72 22.30
CA LEU A 72 -0.90 -26.38 22.63
C LEU A 72 -1.41 -26.38 24.06
N THR A 73 -1.03 -25.34 24.82
CA THR A 73 -1.45 -25.15 26.20
C THR A 73 -2.08 -23.77 26.32
N PHE A 74 -3.23 -23.70 26.96
CA PHE A 74 -4.03 -22.48 27.11
C PHE A 74 -4.83 -22.56 28.41
N LEU A 75 -5.55 -21.48 28.75
CA LEU A 75 -6.44 -21.43 29.89
C LEU A 75 -7.87 -21.73 29.43
N ASP A 76 -8.59 -22.54 30.21
CA ASP A 76 -10.02 -22.75 30.02
C ASP A 76 -10.85 -21.58 30.57
N ARG A 77 -12.18 -21.66 30.45
CA ARG A 77 -13.12 -20.64 30.99
C ARG A 77 -12.95 -20.40 32.50
N ASN A 78 -12.45 -21.37 33.25
CA ASN A 78 -12.24 -21.31 34.69
C ASN A 78 -10.81 -20.91 35.06
N LEU A 79 -10.01 -20.42 34.09
CA LEU A 79 -8.60 -20.06 34.24
C LEU A 79 -7.72 -21.25 34.66
N VAL A 80 -8.15 -22.47 34.36
CA VAL A 80 -7.38 -23.69 34.57
C VAL A 80 -6.54 -23.97 33.33
N GLN A 81 -5.28 -24.30 33.56
CA GLN A 81 -4.37 -24.67 32.48
C GLN A 81 -4.79 -26.00 31.86
N THR A 82 -5.12 -25.96 30.59
CA THR A 82 -5.57 -27.09 29.76
C THR A 82 -4.71 -27.15 28.50
N GLY A 83 -4.74 -28.26 27.79
CA GLY A 83 -3.98 -28.39 26.56
C GLY A 83 -4.36 -29.62 25.75
N GLY A 84 -4.04 -29.56 24.47
CA GLY A 84 -4.32 -30.60 23.49
C GLY A 84 -3.14 -30.83 22.56
N MET A 85 -3.02 -32.07 22.07
CA MET A 85 -2.10 -32.38 20.99
C MET A 85 -2.79 -32.19 19.65
N PHE A 86 -2.30 -31.25 18.86
CA PHE A 86 -2.80 -30.94 17.53
C PHE A 86 -1.83 -31.40 16.46
N ARG A 87 -2.36 -31.72 15.29
CA ARG A 87 -1.54 -32.03 14.11
C ARG A 87 -1.47 -30.81 13.21
N ILE A 88 -0.27 -30.43 12.80
CA ILE A 88 -0.05 -29.30 11.89
C ILE A 88 -0.65 -29.68 10.52
N ALA A 89 -1.72 -29.00 10.13
CA ALA A 89 -2.39 -29.20 8.84
C ALA A 89 -1.76 -28.39 7.70
N GLY A 90 -1.20 -27.23 8.03
CA GLY A 90 -0.49 -26.35 7.10
C GLY A 90 0.27 -25.25 7.83
N ILE A 91 1.15 -24.58 7.11
CA ILE A 91 1.94 -23.44 7.59
C ILE A 91 1.63 -22.27 6.68
N TYR A 92 1.36 -21.10 7.27
CA TYR A 92 1.08 -19.88 6.53
C TYR A 92 2.25 -18.90 6.65
N ASP A 93 2.46 -18.12 5.60
CA ASP A 93 3.41 -17.01 5.54
C ASP A 93 2.63 -15.82 4.97
N ILE A 94 2.36 -14.86 5.85
CA ILE A 94 1.70 -13.59 5.53
C ILE A 94 2.69 -12.43 5.57
N ARG A 95 3.99 -12.72 5.69
CA ARG A 95 5.09 -11.75 5.81
C ARG A 95 4.88 -10.74 6.94
N ASN A 96 4.37 -11.24 8.07
CA ASN A 96 4.23 -10.49 9.31
C ASN A 96 4.75 -11.35 10.46
N ASN A 97 6.04 -11.16 10.78
CA ASN A 97 6.73 -11.98 11.77
C ASN A 97 6.06 -11.88 13.15
N MET A 98 5.62 -10.69 13.54
CA MET A 98 5.00 -10.47 14.85
C MET A 98 3.70 -11.28 15.01
N PHE A 99 2.87 -11.30 13.98
CA PHE A 99 1.62 -12.06 13.98
C PHE A 99 1.88 -13.57 13.89
N GLU A 100 2.75 -13.99 12.98
CA GLU A 100 3.07 -15.41 12.74
C GLU A 100 3.71 -16.09 13.96
N MET A 101 4.55 -15.37 14.71
CA MET A 101 5.18 -15.92 15.92
C MET A 101 4.22 -16.09 17.09
N THR A 102 3.07 -15.40 17.08
CA THR A 102 2.15 -15.33 18.22
C THR A 102 0.80 -16.00 17.94
N SER A 103 0.53 -16.41 16.69
CA SER A 103 -0.79 -16.86 16.27
C SER A 103 -0.78 -18.26 15.67
N VAL A 104 -1.69 -19.10 16.14
CA VAL A 104 -2.00 -20.41 15.56
C VAL A 104 -3.49 -20.51 15.29
N PHE A 105 -3.88 -21.18 14.21
CA PHE A 105 -5.28 -21.38 13.86
C PHE A 105 -5.66 -22.85 14.07
N VAL A 106 -6.78 -23.07 14.74
CA VAL A 106 -7.35 -24.38 15.06
C VAL A 106 -8.85 -24.31 14.76
N ASP A 107 -9.45 -25.41 14.30
CA ASP A 107 -10.92 -25.46 14.13
C ASP A 107 -11.60 -25.32 15.49
N ASN A 108 -12.65 -24.50 15.57
CA ASN A 108 -13.37 -24.24 16.82
C ASN A 108 -13.94 -25.54 17.42
N ARG A 109 -14.31 -26.51 16.59
CA ARG A 109 -14.84 -27.82 17.01
C ARG A 109 -13.83 -28.63 17.81
N ASP A 110 -12.55 -28.48 17.52
CA ASP A 110 -11.48 -29.17 18.26
C ASP A 110 -11.09 -28.41 19.54
N LEU A 111 -11.33 -27.09 19.58
CA LEU A 111 -10.93 -26.23 20.69
C LEU A 111 -12.01 -26.13 21.78
N ALA A 112 -13.30 -26.08 21.40
CA ALA A 112 -14.44 -25.91 22.31
C ALA A 112 -14.49 -26.95 23.45
N PRO A 113 -14.25 -28.27 23.22
CA PRO A 113 -14.22 -29.26 24.29
C PRO A 113 -13.08 -29.04 25.29
N LEU A 114 -11.98 -28.43 24.86
CA LEU A 114 -10.78 -28.22 25.67
C LEU A 114 -10.85 -26.94 26.50
N THR A 115 -11.46 -25.89 25.96
CA THR A 115 -11.61 -24.57 26.63
C THR A 115 -12.84 -24.50 27.52
N GLY A 116 -13.81 -25.42 27.36
CA GLY A 116 -15.09 -25.39 28.06
C GLY A 116 -16.01 -24.26 27.58
N ILE A 117 -15.74 -23.72 26.40
CA ILE A 117 -16.52 -22.66 25.78
C ILE A 117 -17.47 -23.28 24.77
N PRO A 118 -18.78 -23.04 24.89
CA PRO A 118 -19.76 -23.55 23.93
C PRO A 118 -19.44 -23.13 22.48
N GLU A 119 -19.79 -23.97 21.51
CA GLU A 119 -19.53 -23.68 20.08
C GLU A 119 -20.25 -22.42 19.57
N ASP A 120 -21.33 -22.02 20.24
CA ASP A 120 -22.11 -20.81 19.95
C ASP A 120 -21.57 -19.54 20.65
N GLN A 121 -20.48 -19.65 21.40
CA GLN A 121 -19.84 -18.53 22.09
C GLN A 121 -18.44 -18.26 21.56
N ALA A 122 -18.08 -16.97 21.48
CA ALA A 122 -16.77 -16.52 21.05
C ALA A 122 -16.24 -15.43 21.98
N HIS A 123 -14.93 -15.46 22.24
CA HIS A 123 -14.26 -14.41 23.01
C HIS A 123 -14.18 -13.08 22.26
N GLN A 124 -14.03 -13.14 20.94
CA GLN A 124 -13.84 -11.98 20.09
C GLN A 124 -14.52 -12.18 18.75
N LEU A 125 -15.27 -11.17 18.32
CA LEU A 125 -15.79 -11.06 16.97
C LEU A 125 -14.94 -10.05 16.20
N ILE A 126 -14.38 -10.47 15.07
CA ILE A 126 -13.59 -9.59 14.21
C ILE A 126 -14.47 -9.16 13.03
N ILE A 127 -14.78 -7.87 12.96
CA ILE A 127 -15.54 -7.27 11.86
C ILE A 127 -14.56 -6.58 10.92
N ARG A 128 -14.46 -7.08 9.68
CA ARG A 128 -13.62 -6.48 8.65
C ARG A 128 -14.43 -5.49 7.81
N THR A 129 -14.04 -4.22 7.85
CA THR A 129 -14.63 -3.20 6.98
C THR A 129 -13.95 -3.19 5.61
N MET A 130 -14.71 -2.93 4.54
CA MET A 130 -14.15 -2.73 3.20
C MET A 130 -13.46 -1.36 3.06
N ASP A 131 -13.93 -0.39 3.83
CA ASP A 131 -13.40 0.97 3.90
C ASP A 131 -12.73 1.18 5.28
N PRO A 132 -11.40 1.38 5.32
CA PRO A 132 -10.68 1.66 6.55
C PRO A 132 -11.11 2.96 7.23
N GLN A 133 -11.53 3.98 6.46
CA GLN A 133 -11.95 5.28 7.00
C GLN A 133 -13.27 5.19 7.79
N ARG A 134 -14.13 4.21 7.45
CA ARG A 134 -15.40 4.00 8.14
C ARG A 134 -15.28 3.19 9.43
N ALA A 135 -14.14 2.54 9.67
CA ALA A 135 -13.97 1.62 10.79
C ALA A 135 -14.25 2.29 12.15
N GLU A 136 -13.81 3.53 12.35
CA GLU A 136 -14.00 4.27 13.61
C GLU A 136 -15.45 4.73 13.82
N THR A 137 -16.13 5.14 12.74
CA THR A 137 -17.56 5.47 12.80
C THR A 137 -18.40 4.24 13.11
N ILE A 138 -18.12 3.12 12.43
CA ILE A 138 -18.80 1.84 12.69
C ILE A 138 -18.51 1.39 14.12
N SER A 139 -17.26 1.45 14.59
CA SER A 139 -16.92 1.11 15.98
C SER A 139 -17.78 1.87 16.97
N ARG A 140 -17.88 3.20 16.83
CA ARG A 140 -18.72 4.04 17.70
C ARG A 140 -20.20 3.70 17.63
N GLU A 141 -20.72 3.39 16.44
CA GLU A 141 -22.12 2.97 16.26
C GLU A 141 -22.37 1.64 16.96
N LEU A 142 -21.51 0.63 16.78
CA LEU A 142 -21.65 -0.66 17.43
C LEU A 142 -21.47 -0.57 18.96
N SER A 143 -20.55 0.28 19.45
CA SER A 143 -20.42 0.56 20.89
C SER A 143 -21.72 1.13 21.48
N SER A 144 -22.45 1.94 20.71
CA SER A 144 -23.73 2.51 21.15
C SER A 144 -24.88 1.50 21.15
N LEU A 145 -24.86 0.53 20.22
CA LEU A 145 -25.88 -0.51 20.10
C LEU A 145 -25.69 -1.64 21.12
N TRP A 146 -24.43 -1.96 21.46
CA TRP A 146 -24.09 -3.01 22.42
C TRP A 146 -23.14 -2.49 23.50
N PRO A 147 -23.66 -1.71 24.48
CA PRO A 147 -22.86 -1.12 25.54
C PRO A 147 -22.25 -2.16 26.50
N GLU A 148 -22.77 -3.39 26.51
CA GLU A 148 -22.24 -4.50 27.30
C GLU A 148 -20.99 -5.14 26.68
N LEU A 149 -20.71 -4.86 25.40
CA LEU A 149 -19.57 -5.41 24.68
C LEU A 149 -18.45 -4.38 24.57
N GLU A 150 -17.22 -4.84 24.75
CA GLU A 150 -16.04 -4.02 24.48
C GLU A 150 -15.79 -3.96 22.97
N VAL A 151 -16.24 -2.87 22.35
CA VAL A 151 -16.07 -2.62 20.92
C VAL A 151 -14.87 -1.70 20.71
N ILE A 152 -13.76 -2.26 20.22
CA ILE A 152 -12.49 -1.57 20.02
C ILE A 152 -12.18 -1.46 18.53
N SER A 153 -11.85 -0.25 18.06
CA SER A 153 -11.41 -0.03 16.68
C SER A 153 -9.97 -0.53 16.46
N TRP A 154 -9.60 -0.79 15.20
CA TRP A 154 -8.20 -1.18 14.89
C TRP A 154 -7.20 -0.10 15.31
N LYS A 155 -7.60 1.18 15.28
CA LYS A 155 -6.76 2.31 15.70
C LYS A 155 -6.49 2.30 17.20
N GLU A 156 -7.49 1.95 18.00
CA GLU A 156 -7.34 1.81 19.46
C GLU A 156 -6.58 0.54 19.84
N LYS A 157 -6.83 -0.56 19.12
CA LYS A 157 -6.13 -1.84 19.34
C LYS A 157 -4.63 -1.74 19.00
N GLN A 158 -4.27 -0.93 18.01
CA GLN A 158 -2.89 -0.76 17.54
C GLN A 158 -2.55 0.74 17.34
N PRO A 159 -2.39 1.50 18.44
CA PRO A 159 -2.23 2.96 18.37
C PRO A 159 -0.92 3.38 17.68
N GLU A 160 0.15 2.61 17.84
CA GLU A 160 1.43 2.87 17.17
C GLU A 160 1.29 2.78 15.64
N LEU A 161 0.59 1.75 15.13
CA LEU A 161 0.31 1.61 13.71
C LEU A 161 -0.60 2.73 13.21
N ALA A 162 -1.62 3.09 13.98
CA ALA A 162 -2.50 4.21 13.64
C ALA A 162 -1.70 5.51 13.48
N LEU A 163 -0.82 5.83 14.44
CA LEU A 163 0.05 7.00 14.38
C LEU A 163 0.97 7.01 13.16
N MET A 164 1.57 5.86 12.82
CA MET A 164 2.39 5.74 11.61
C MET A 164 1.58 6.02 10.34
N THR A 165 0.39 5.41 10.22
CA THR A 165 -0.47 5.63 9.05
C THR A 165 -0.93 7.08 8.93
N ASP A 166 -1.31 7.72 10.04
CA ASP A 166 -1.74 9.12 10.08
C ASP A 166 -0.55 10.07 9.77
N MET A 167 0.66 9.74 10.21
CA MET A 167 1.87 10.49 9.87
C MET A 167 2.19 10.41 8.38
N VAL A 168 2.13 9.21 7.78
CA VAL A 168 2.34 9.02 6.34
C VAL A 168 1.30 9.80 5.53
N GLN A 169 0.03 9.78 5.94
CA GLN A 169 -1.02 10.56 5.29
C GLN A 169 -0.75 12.07 5.36
N LYS A 170 -0.28 12.58 6.51
CA LYS A 170 0.11 13.99 6.65
C LYS A 170 1.29 14.37 5.75
N ILE A 171 2.30 13.50 5.65
CA ILE A 171 3.44 13.72 4.74
C ILE A 171 2.95 13.81 3.29
N TYR A 172 2.06 12.90 2.86
CA TYR A 172 1.50 12.96 1.52
C TYR A 172 0.64 14.20 1.27
N ALA A 173 -0.11 14.67 2.28
CA ALA A 173 -0.85 15.92 2.17
C ALA A 173 0.09 17.13 1.94
N VAL A 174 1.20 17.20 2.67
CA VAL A 174 2.21 18.26 2.48
C VAL A 174 2.87 18.16 1.10
N LEU A 175 3.24 16.95 0.66
CA LEU A 175 3.80 16.74 -0.68
C LEU A 175 2.83 17.14 -1.78
N MET A 176 1.54 16.85 -1.61
CA MET A 176 0.49 17.30 -2.55
C MET A 176 0.46 18.82 -2.66
N ILE A 177 0.54 19.54 -1.54
CA ILE A 177 0.59 21.02 -1.54
C ILE A 177 1.82 21.52 -2.31
N ILE A 178 2.99 20.91 -2.08
CA ILE A 178 4.23 21.29 -2.78
C ILE A 178 4.09 21.07 -4.29
N ILE A 179 3.55 19.93 -4.72
CA ILE A 179 3.32 19.62 -6.14
C ILE A 179 2.34 20.61 -6.77
N LEU A 180 1.24 20.93 -6.08
CA LEU A 180 0.26 21.91 -6.55
C LEU A 180 0.86 23.33 -6.63
N ALA A 181 1.72 23.69 -5.69
CA ALA A 181 2.44 24.97 -5.74
C ALA A 181 3.40 25.03 -6.93
N ALA A 182 4.18 23.96 -7.18
CA ALA A 182 5.05 23.87 -8.34
C ALA A 182 4.27 23.95 -9.66
N LEU A 183 3.13 23.26 -9.74
CA LEU A 183 2.18 23.36 -10.85
C LEU A 183 1.70 24.80 -11.04
N ALA A 184 1.31 25.48 -9.95
CA ALA A 184 0.85 26.87 -9.99
C ALA A 184 1.91 27.81 -10.59
N PHE A 185 3.16 27.70 -10.13
CA PHE A 185 4.27 28.48 -10.67
C PHE A 185 4.51 28.22 -12.16
N GLY A 186 4.43 26.96 -12.58
CA GLY A 186 4.52 26.58 -13.99
C GLY A 186 3.45 27.27 -14.83
N ILE A 187 2.19 27.21 -14.39
CA ILE A 187 1.05 27.84 -15.08
C ILE A 187 1.22 29.36 -15.15
N VAL A 188 1.59 30.00 -14.03
CA VAL A 188 1.83 31.45 -13.99
C VAL A 188 2.89 31.84 -15.01
N ASN A 189 4.03 31.15 -15.02
CA ASN A 189 5.14 31.47 -15.91
C ASN A 189 4.76 31.31 -17.39
N THR A 190 4.12 30.20 -17.75
CA THR A 190 3.68 29.94 -19.12
C THR A 190 2.61 30.94 -19.57
N MET A 191 1.59 31.19 -18.75
CA MET A 191 0.52 32.12 -19.12
C MET A 191 1.01 33.56 -19.22
N LEU A 192 1.95 33.96 -18.37
CA LEU A 192 2.56 35.28 -18.47
C LEU A 192 3.33 35.43 -19.80
N MET A 193 4.09 34.41 -20.20
CA MET A 193 4.79 34.39 -21.49
C MET A 193 3.81 34.50 -22.66
N VAL A 194 2.75 33.68 -22.69
CA VAL A 194 1.72 33.71 -23.76
C VAL A 194 1.05 35.09 -23.86
N VAL A 195 0.72 35.71 -22.72
CA VAL A 195 0.12 37.05 -22.69
C VAL A 195 1.07 38.10 -23.26
N LEU A 196 2.37 38.02 -22.95
CA LEU A 196 3.37 38.99 -23.42
C LEU A 196 3.61 38.87 -24.93
N GLU A 197 3.67 37.64 -25.46
CA GLU A 197 3.86 37.38 -26.90
C GLU A 197 2.68 37.89 -27.74
N ARG A 198 1.44 37.83 -27.20
CA ARG A 198 0.21 38.23 -27.91
C ARG A 198 -0.32 39.61 -27.50
N THR A 199 0.52 40.46 -26.92
CA THR A 199 0.16 41.84 -26.48
C THR A 199 -0.51 42.66 -27.59
N LYS A 200 0.02 42.64 -28.83
CA LYS A 200 -0.55 43.35 -29.99
C LYS A 200 -1.95 42.86 -30.36
N GLU A 201 -2.18 41.55 -30.35
CA GLU A 201 -3.48 40.94 -30.65
C GLU A 201 -4.53 41.33 -29.60
N LEU A 202 -4.17 41.26 -28.31
CA LEU A 202 -5.04 41.68 -27.20
C LEU A 202 -5.35 43.18 -27.24
N GLY A 203 -4.38 44.01 -27.64
CA GLY A 203 -4.55 45.45 -27.88
C GLY A 203 -5.50 45.74 -29.04
N MET A 204 -5.40 45.00 -30.15
CA MET A 204 -6.31 45.12 -31.28
C MET A 204 -7.75 44.74 -30.91
N LEU A 205 -7.94 43.63 -30.17
CA LEU A 205 -9.27 43.19 -29.72
C LEU A 205 -9.94 44.25 -28.83
N THR A 206 -9.16 44.88 -27.94
CA THR A 206 -9.66 45.96 -27.08
C THR A 206 -9.95 47.24 -27.88
N ALA A 207 -9.17 47.56 -28.90
CA ALA A 207 -9.41 48.70 -29.81
C ALA A 207 -10.69 48.55 -30.65
N ILE A 208 -11.04 47.32 -31.06
CA ILE A 208 -12.29 47.00 -31.79
C ILE A 208 -13.52 46.96 -30.83
N GLY A 209 -13.32 47.17 -29.52
CA GLY A 209 -14.39 47.34 -28.54
C GLY A 209 -14.61 46.13 -27.61
N MET A 210 -13.68 45.17 -27.57
CA MET A 210 -13.76 44.08 -26.59
C MET A 210 -13.50 44.61 -25.17
N ASN A 211 -14.50 44.48 -24.29
CA ASN A 211 -14.36 44.88 -22.88
C ASN A 211 -13.26 44.04 -22.19
N LYS A 212 -12.46 44.68 -21.32
CA LYS A 212 -11.47 44.05 -20.43
C LYS A 212 -12.01 42.81 -19.70
N LYS A 213 -13.28 42.78 -19.30
CA LYS A 213 -13.91 41.57 -18.71
C LYS A 213 -13.98 40.37 -19.67
N LYS A 214 -14.18 40.60 -20.96
CA LYS A 214 -14.17 39.54 -21.99
C LYS A 214 -12.75 39.02 -22.22
N VAL A 215 -11.76 39.92 -22.26
CA VAL A 215 -10.33 39.54 -22.33
C VAL A 215 -9.96 38.65 -21.13
N PHE A 216 -10.31 39.07 -19.91
CA PHE A 216 -10.04 38.29 -18.71
C PHE A 216 -10.67 36.90 -18.76
N ARG A 217 -11.97 36.82 -19.13
CA ARG A 217 -12.67 35.54 -19.25
C ARG A 217 -12.07 34.63 -20.32
N MET A 218 -11.61 35.20 -21.43
CA MET A 218 -10.94 34.44 -22.50
C MET A 218 -9.66 33.77 -21.96
N ILE A 219 -8.78 34.53 -21.31
CA ILE A 219 -7.51 34.01 -20.74
C ILE A 219 -7.78 32.98 -19.64
N MET A 220 -8.78 33.24 -18.78
CA MET A 220 -9.18 32.27 -17.76
C MET A 220 -9.70 30.98 -18.38
N LEU A 221 -10.51 31.05 -19.44
CA LEU A 221 -11.02 29.86 -20.14
C LEU A 221 -9.89 29.07 -20.82
N GLU A 222 -8.93 29.75 -21.44
CA GLU A 222 -7.74 29.11 -22.03
C GLU A 222 -6.94 28.36 -20.95
N SER A 223 -6.75 28.99 -19.78
CA SER A 223 -6.04 28.39 -18.65
C SER A 223 -6.77 27.18 -18.05
N VAL A 224 -8.10 27.28 -17.89
CA VAL A 224 -8.95 26.17 -17.43
C VAL A 224 -8.89 25.01 -18.43
N PHE A 225 -8.98 25.30 -19.72
CA PHE A 225 -8.89 24.27 -20.76
C PHE A 225 -7.52 23.58 -20.74
N LEU A 226 -6.44 24.34 -20.61
CA LEU A 226 -5.08 23.80 -20.52
C LEU A 226 -4.92 22.88 -19.29
N SER A 227 -5.44 23.32 -18.14
CA SER A 227 -5.43 22.53 -16.90
C SER A 227 -6.29 21.28 -16.98
N LEU A 228 -7.43 21.34 -17.67
CA LEU A 228 -8.30 20.20 -17.88
C LEU A 228 -7.64 19.15 -18.78
N VAL A 229 -7.08 19.58 -19.92
CA VAL A 229 -6.38 18.68 -20.85
C VAL A 229 -5.16 18.05 -20.17
N GLY A 230 -4.35 18.87 -19.49
CA GLY A 230 -3.20 18.38 -18.73
C GLY A 230 -3.61 17.41 -17.62
N GLY A 231 -4.70 17.70 -16.91
CA GLY A 231 -5.27 16.83 -15.88
C GLY A 231 -5.73 15.48 -16.44
N VAL A 232 -6.48 15.48 -17.55
CA VAL A 232 -6.95 14.23 -18.21
C VAL A 232 -5.79 13.39 -18.69
N VAL A 233 -4.80 13.99 -19.36
CA VAL A 233 -3.61 13.28 -19.84
C VAL A 233 -2.80 12.74 -18.66
N GLY A 234 -2.56 13.55 -17.63
CA GLY A 234 -1.86 13.14 -16.43
C GLY A 234 -2.55 11.99 -15.71
N MET A 235 -3.89 12.00 -15.62
CA MET A 235 -4.67 10.91 -15.03
C MET A 235 -4.58 9.63 -15.85
N ALA A 236 -4.64 9.72 -17.18
CA ALA A 236 -4.48 8.56 -18.05
C ALA A 236 -3.11 7.91 -17.87
N VAL A 237 -2.04 8.73 -17.85
CA VAL A 237 -0.66 8.26 -17.61
C VAL A 237 -0.53 7.66 -16.20
N SER A 238 -1.06 8.33 -15.18
CA SER A 238 -1.00 7.86 -13.79
C SER A 238 -1.74 6.52 -13.62
N ARG A 239 -2.93 6.38 -14.22
CA ARG A 239 -3.69 5.12 -14.23
C ARG A 239 -2.93 4.00 -14.93
N LEU A 240 -2.28 4.29 -16.06
CA LEU A 240 -1.47 3.30 -16.78
C LEU A 240 -0.29 2.82 -15.92
N LEU A 241 0.46 3.73 -15.31
CA LEU A 241 1.57 3.40 -14.42
C LEU A 241 1.11 2.57 -13.22
N ILE A 242 -0.04 2.90 -12.66
CA ILE A 242 -0.58 2.18 -11.50
C ILE A 242 -1.08 0.80 -11.90
N LEU A 243 -1.67 0.61 -13.08
CA LEU A 243 -2.02 -0.72 -13.57
C LEU A 243 -0.78 -1.62 -13.73
N ILE A 244 0.32 -1.07 -14.25
CA ILE A 244 1.58 -1.81 -14.44
C ILE A 244 2.20 -2.19 -13.08
N THR A 245 2.23 -1.24 -12.15
CA THR A 245 2.84 -1.44 -10.83
C THR A 245 1.97 -2.25 -9.88
N ALA A 246 0.64 -2.14 -9.96
CA ALA A 246 -0.30 -2.95 -9.18
C ALA A 246 -0.25 -4.43 -9.58
N ALA A 247 -0.03 -4.74 -10.86
CA ALA A 247 0.06 -6.13 -11.32
C ALA A 247 1.32 -6.85 -10.80
N ARG A 248 2.44 -6.12 -10.67
CA ARG A 248 3.72 -6.69 -10.22
C ARG A 248 3.96 -6.54 -8.72
N GLY A 249 3.26 -5.60 -8.07
CA GLY A 249 3.59 -5.15 -6.73
C GLY A 249 4.89 -4.33 -6.73
N ILE A 250 5.01 -3.41 -5.78
CA ILE A 250 6.27 -2.68 -5.55
C ILE A 250 6.99 -3.39 -4.42
N HIS A 251 8.16 -3.97 -4.73
CA HIS A 251 8.98 -4.73 -3.79
C HIS A 251 10.04 -3.82 -3.18
N PHE A 252 9.95 -3.55 -1.88
CA PHE A 252 10.96 -2.81 -1.14
C PHE A 252 12.05 -3.74 -0.60
N ALA A 253 12.81 -4.38 -1.51
CA ALA A 253 13.80 -5.40 -1.17
C ALA A 253 14.83 -4.94 -0.13
N GLY A 254 15.30 -3.69 -0.20
CA GLY A 254 16.28 -3.13 0.74
C GLY A 254 15.76 -2.86 2.15
N TYR A 255 14.43 -2.89 2.37
CA TYR A 255 13.80 -2.60 3.67
C TYR A 255 12.95 -3.77 4.18
N GLN A 256 13.03 -4.93 3.54
CA GLN A 256 12.14 -6.05 3.82
C GLN A 256 12.17 -6.46 5.30
N GLU A 257 13.35 -6.63 5.88
CA GLU A 257 13.49 -7.04 7.29
C GLU A 257 12.86 -6.02 8.25
N GLY A 258 13.00 -4.72 7.97
CA GLY A 258 12.41 -3.66 8.78
C GLY A 258 10.87 -3.63 8.69
N PHE A 259 10.32 -3.77 7.48
CA PHE A 259 8.86 -3.83 7.30
C PHE A 259 8.27 -5.09 7.93
N GLU A 260 8.87 -6.27 7.71
CA GLU A 260 8.38 -7.54 8.27
C GLU A 260 8.46 -7.57 9.81
N ALA A 261 9.49 -6.93 10.39
CA ALA A 261 9.61 -6.76 11.85
C ALA A 261 8.52 -5.84 12.43
N MET A 262 8.09 -4.83 11.68
CA MET A 262 6.96 -3.94 12.04
C MET A 262 5.60 -4.54 11.68
N GLY A 263 5.54 -5.78 11.17
CA GLY A 263 4.31 -6.44 10.77
C GLY A 263 3.71 -5.96 9.45
N TYR A 264 4.51 -5.33 8.59
CA TYR A 264 4.13 -4.95 7.23
C TYR A 264 4.74 -5.87 6.19
N SER A 265 3.96 -6.18 5.16
CA SER A 265 4.51 -6.79 3.96
C SER A 265 5.39 -5.79 3.21
N ALA A 266 6.60 -6.20 2.83
CA ALA A 266 7.49 -5.42 1.97
C ALA A 266 6.98 -5.29 0.52
N HIS A 267 5.85 -5.94 0.20
CA HIS A 267 5.15 -5.84 -1.07
C HIS A 267 3.96 -4.91 -0.92
N ILE A 268 4.05 -3.74 -1.55
CA ILE A 268 2.96 -2.76 -1.55
C ILE A 268 2.28 -2.78 -2.91
N TYR A 269 0.95 -2.92 -2.87
CA TYR A 269 0.12 -2.84 -4.06
C TYR A 269 -0.55 -1.47 -4.08
N PRO A 270 -0.20 -0.59 -5.04
CA PRO A 270 -0.85 0.70 -5.16
C PRO A 270 -2.33 0.50 -5.52
N VAL A 271 -3.21 1.03 -4.68
CA VAL A 271 -4.65 1.05 -4.92
C VAL A 271 -5.10 2.51 -5.01
N ILE A 272 -5.91 2.82 -6.03
CA ILE A 272 -6.51 4.15 -6.17
C ILE A 272 -8.01 4.04 -5.97
N THR A 273 -8.53 4.77 -4.99
CA THR A 273 -9.96 4.95 -4.81
C THR A 273 -10.47 5.97 -5.83
N PRO A 274 -11.63 5.74 -6.49
CA PRO A 274 -12.22 6.71 -7.43
C PRO A 274 -12.37 8.12 -6.84
N GLY A 275 -12.65 8.23 -5.54
CA GLY A 275 -12.75 9.52 -4.83
C GLY A 275 -11.44 10.32 -4.82
N PHE A 276 -10.28 9.65 -4.83
CA PHE A 276 -8.98 10.31 -4.91
C PHE A 276 -8.80 11.00 -6.25
N PHE A 277 -9.14 10.34 -7.37
CA PHE A 277 -9.08 10.95 -8.70
C PHE A 277 -9.93 12.20 -8.77
N LEU A 278 -11.19 12.12 -8.33
CA LEU A 278 -12.10 13.27 -8.38
C LEU A 278 -11.55 14.46 -7.58
N THR A 279 -11.03 14.20 -6.38
CA THR A 279 -10.43 15.22 -5.52
C THR A 279 -9.24 15.89 -6.19
N VAL A 280 -8.33 15.10 -6.78
CA VAL A 280 -7.15 15.63 -7.48
C VAL A 280 -7.56 16.42 -8.72
N THR A 281 -8.55 15.98 -9.49
CA THR A 281 -9.07 16.76 -10.64
C THR A 281 -9.55 18.14 -10.21
N ILE A 282 -10.36 18.18 -9.14
CA ILE A 282 -10.91 19.42 -8.61
C ILE A 282 -9.78 20.34 -8.15
N LEU A 283 -8.78 19.80 -7.44
CA LEU A 283 -7.61 20.57 -7.01
C LEU A 283 -6.82 21.13 -8.18
N ILE A 284 -6.57 20.36 -9.24
CA ILE A 284 -5.87 20.84 -10.44
C ILE A 284 -6.63 21.99 -11.11
N ILE A 285 -7.96 21.87 -11.25
CA ILE A 285 -8.79 22.92 -11.85
C ILE A 285 -8.75 24.19 -10.99
N ILE A 286 -8.90 24.06 -9.66
CA ILE A 286 -8.82 25.19 -8.73
C ILE A 286 -7.44 25.85 -8.81
N THR A 287 -6.37 25.07 -8.77
CA THR A 287 -5.00 25.58 -8.90
C THR A 287 -4.80 26.30 -10.22
N GLY A 288 -5.29 25.74 -11.34
CA GLY A 288 -5.22 26.36 -12.65
C GLY A 288 -5.90 27.72 -12.69
N ILE A 289 -7.14 27.80 -12.17
CA ILE A 289 -7.91 29.05 -12.05
C ILE A 289 -7.16 30.06 -11.20
N LEU A 290 -6.72 29.68 -10.00
CA LEU A 290 -6.03 30.59 -9.08
C LEU A 290 -4.73 31.13 -9.68
N SER A 291 -3.98 30.26 -10.36
CA SER A 291 -2.70 30.59 -11.00
C SER A 291 -2.88 31.53 -12.18
N SER A 292 -3.94 31.38 -12.97
CA SER A 292 -4.19 32.22 -14.15
C SER A 292 -4.73 33.62 -13.82
N ILE A 293 -5.20 33.87 -12.59
CA ILE A 293 -5.69 35.20 -12.20
C ILE A 293 -4.61 36.26 -12.36
N TYR A 294 -3.38 36.00 -11.91
CA TYR A 294 -2.30 36.99 -11.97
C TYR A 294 -1.93 37.37 -13.41
N PRO A 295 -1.61 36.42 -14.33
CA PRO A 295 -1.37 36.71 -15.73
C PRO A 295 -2.56 37.40 -16.43
N ALA A 296 -3.79 36.95 -16.14
CA ALA A 296 -4.99 37.56 -16.73
C ALA A 296 -5.17 39.02 -16.27
N LEU A 297 -4.93 39.34 -15.00
CA LEU A 297 -4.94 40.72 -14.50
C LEU A 297 -3.83 41.57 -15.13
N LYS A 298 -2.64 41.00 -15.35
CA LYS A 298 -1.54 41.68 -16.02
C LYS A 298 -1.91 42.05 -17.45
N ALA A 299 -2.59 41.16 -18.19
CA ALA A 299 -3.08 41.43 -19.54
C ALA A 299 -4.03 42.64 -19.62
N LEU A 300 -4.88 42.86 -18.60
CA LEU A 300 -5.82 43.99 -18.58
C LEU A 300 -5.17 45.37 -18.35
N ARG A 301 -3.94 45.37 -17.85
CA ARG A 301 -3.15 46.58 -17.58
C ARG A 301 -2.31 47.02 -18.78
N LEU A 302 -2.26 46.24 -19.85
CA LEU A 302 -1.61 46.65 -21.10
C LEU A 302 -2.46 47.74 -21.74
N ASP A 303 -1.84 48.89 -22.05
CA ASP A 303 -2.51 49.99 -22.73
C ASP A 303 -2.60 49.69 -24.23
N PRO A 304 -3.81 49.67 -24.83
CA PRO A 304 -3.99 49.43 -26.26
C PRO A 304 -3.19 50.42 -27.13
N ALA A 305 -3.00 51.66 -26.66
CA ALA A 305 -2.24 52.67 -27.37
C ALA A 305 -0.73 52.39 -27.37
N GLU A 306 -0.18 51.88 -26.26
CA GLU A 306 1.23 51.48 -26.19
C GLU A 306 1.48 50.17 -26.94
N ALA A 307 0.54 49.23 -26.91
CA ALA A 307 0.63 47.95 -27.61
C ALA A 307 0.68 48.12 -29.14
N LEU A 308 -0.04 49.10 -29.69
CA LEU A 308 -0.01 49.43 -31.12
C LEU A 308 1.21 50.27 -31.51
N ARG A 309 1.82 50.99 -30.56
CA ARG A 309 3.00 51.85 -30.78
C ARG A 309 4.33 51.11 -30.56
N THR A 310 4.31 49.80 -30.30
CA THR A 310 5.52 48.96 -30.25
C THR A 310 5.96 48.58 -31.68
N GLU A 311 6.13 49.62 -32.50
CA GLU A 311 7.03 49.89 -33.64
C GLU A 311 6.67 51.29 -34.16
#